data_AF-A0A7C3FWM6-F1
#
_entry.id   AF-A0A7C3FWM6-F1
#
_cell.length_a   1.000
_cell.length_b   1.000
_cell.length_c   1.000
_cell.angle_alpha   90.00
_cell.angle_beta   90.00
_cell.angle_gamma   90.00
#
_symmetry.space_group_name_H-M   'P 1'
#
loop_
_entity.id
_entity.type
_entity.pdbx_description
1 polymer ?
#
loop_
_entity_poly.entity_id
_entity_poly.type
_entity_poly.pdbx_seq_one_letter_code
_entity_poly.pdbx_strand_id
1 'polypeptide(L)'
;MDVISPRFMLPFSVTYKKYTLNFKKPAGTSRGFLRAKSVYFIHLTDRADLECIGIGECAPWKGLSLDDRPDFEVQLARVCQQLNRGQAPESLALSDFPAIAFGLEMALLDWRGGGKRRLFENDFSLGKRSLPTHGLIWMGNSSNALQQVQRKVEQGFT
;
A
#
# COMPACT_ATOMS: atom_id res chain seq x y z
N MET A 1 -30.91 31.03 -1.71
CA MET A 1 -30.92 30.33 -3.02
C MET A 1 -29.48 30.02 -3.34
N ASP A 2 -29.00 28.90 -2.84
CA ASP A 2 -27.59 28.53 -3.00
C ASP A 2 -27.40 27.98 -4.41
N VAL A 3 -26.62 28.73 -5.19
CA VAL A 3 -26.19 28.36 -6.53
C VAL A 3 -25.32 27.12 -6.39
N ILE A 4 -25.86 25.96 -6.78
CA ILE A 4 -25.13 24.70 -6.87
C ILE A 4 -24.05 24.89 -7.92
N SER A 5 -22.83 25.19 -7.48
CA SER A 5 -21.63 25.11 -8.30
C SER A 5 -21.60 23.73 -8.98
N PRO A 6 -21.33 23.62 -10.29
CA PRO A 6 -21.27 22.34 -10.97
C PRO A 6 -20.22 21.48 -10.26
N ARG A 7 -20.69 20.41 -9.63
CA ARG A 7 -19.85 19.50 -8.86
C ARG A 7 -18.94 18.80 -9.86
N PHE A 8 -17.71 19.29 -10.03
CA PHE A 8 -16.71 18.67 -10.87
C PHE A 8 -16.45 17.26 -10.33
N MET A 9 -16.97 16.26 -11.04
CA MET A 9 -16.72 14.87 -10.74
C MET A 9 -15.28 14.56 -11.17
N LEU A 10 -14.51 13.89 -10.31
CA LEU A 10 -13.19 13.42 -10.69
C LEU A 10 -13.31 12.43 -11.86
N PRO A 11 -12.29 12.34 -12.74
CA PRO A 11 -12.31 11.46 -13.92
C PRO A 11 -12.27 9.97 -13.57
N PHE A 12 -12.25 9.62 -12.29
CA PHE A 12 -12.27 8.26 -11.78
C PHE A 12 -13.30 8.11 -10.66
N SER A 13 -13.64 6.85 -10.38
CA SER A 13 -14.33 6.42 -9.15
C SER A 13 -13.34 5.72 -8.24
N VAL A 14 -13.57 5.82 -6.92
CA VAL A 14 -12.65 5.30 -5.90
C VAL A 14 -13.31 4.23 -5.06
N THR A 15 -12.67 3.08 -4.94
CA THR A 15 -13.05 2.03 -3.99
C THR A 15 -11.82 1.51 -3.26
N TYR A 16 -12.02 0.76 -2.18
CA TYR A 16 -10.94 0.03 -1.55
C TYR A 16 -11.33 -1.42 -1.25
N LYS A 17 -10.32 -2.29 -1.20
CA LYS A 17 -10.48 -3.69 -0.80
C LYS A 17 -9.48 -4.06 0.27
N LYS A 18 -9.96 -4.63 1.38
CA LYS A 18 -9.12 -5.22 2.41
C LYS A 18 -8.63 -6.60 1.98
N TYR A 19 -7.38 -6.89 2.26
CA TYR A 19 -6.75 -8.19 2.08
C TYR A 19 -5.96 -8.58 3.33
N THR A 20 -6.11 -9.83 3.76
CA THR A 20 -5.40 -10.36 4.94
C THR A 20 -4.28 -11.30 4.47
N LEU A 21 -3.03 -10.85 4.62
CA LEU A 21 -1.85 -11.66 4.33
C LEU A 21 -1.54 -12.56 5.52
N ASN A 22 -1.53 -13.87 5.31
CA ASN A 22 -1.12 -14.84 6.32
C ASN A 22 0.37 -15.12 6.22
N PHE A 23 1.10 -14.97 7.33
CA PHE A 23 2.53 -15.27 7.34
C PHE A 23 2.74 -16.79 7.26
N LYS A 24 3.64 -17.24 6.38
CA LYS A 24 4.02 -18.67 6.25
C LYS A 24 4.54 -19.25 7.57
N LYS A 25 5.22 -18.43 8.37
CA LYS A 25 5.68 -18.73 9.73
C LYS A 25 5.45 -17.49 10.59
N PRO A 26 5.01 -17.63 11.86
CA PRO A 26 4.85 -16.48 12.74
C PRO A 26 6.13 -15.64 12.79
N ALA A 27 6.02 -14.36 12.47
CA ALA A 27 7.17 -13.47 12.40
C ALA A 27 7.40 -12.84 13.78
N GLY A 28 8.49 -13.20 14.45
CA GLY A 28 8.86 -12.64 15.74
C GLY A 28 9.36 -11.20 15.60
N THR A 29 8.76 -10.29 16.36
CA THR A 29 9.19 -8.89 16.50
C THR A 29 9.44 -8.60 17.98
N SER A 30 10.08 -7.46 18.30
CA SER A 30 10.26 -7.02 19.69
C SER A 30 8.92 -6.73 20.40
N ARG A 31 7.83 -6.69 19.63
CA ARG A 31 6.45 -6.43 20.05
C ARG A 31 5.55 -7.66 19.95
N GLY A 32 6.13 -8.86 19.85
CA GLY A 32 5.41 -10.13 19.77
C GLY A 32 5.37 -10.72 18.36
N PHE A 33 4.46 -11.67 18.13
CA PHE A 33 4.41 -12.47 16.90
C PHE A 33 3.33 -12.00 15.93
N LEU A 34 3.74 -11.75 14.69
CA LEU A 34 2.83 -11.47 13.57
C LEU A 34 2.42 -12.78 12.90
N ARG A 35 1.11 -13.06 12.90
CA ARG A 35 0.51 -14.23 12.21
C ARG A 35 -0.21 -13.84 10.93
N ALA A 36 -0.80 -12.65 10.93
CA ALA A 36 -1.42 -12.07 9.76
C ALA A 36 -1.17 -10.56 9.72
N LYS A 37 -1.27 -9.98 8.53
CA LYS A 37 -1.20 -8.54 8.29
C LYS A 37 -2.37 -8.11 7.42
N SER A 38 -3.08 -7.08 7.84
CA SER A 38 -4.06 -6.41 6.99
C SER A 38 -3.36 -5.44 6.04
N VAL A 39 -3.77 -5.49 4.79
CA VAL A 39 -3.38 -4.55 3.73
C VAL A 39 -4.66 -4.11 3.04
N TYR A 40 -4.69 -2.88 2.56
CA TYR A 40 -5.82 -2.31 1.85
C TYR A 40 -5.36 -1.83 0.48
N PHE A 41 -6.13 -2.11 -0.56
CA PHE A 41 -5.84 -1.66 -1.92
C PHE A 41 -6.86 -0.62 -2.34
N ILE A 42 -6.41 0.60 -2.62
CA ILE A 42 -7.22 1.65 -3.25
C ILE A 42 -7.25 1.36 -4.75
N HIS A 43 -8.45 1.44 -5.34
CA HIS A 43 -8.68 1.29 -6.77
C HIS A 43 -9.29 2.59 -7.31
N LEU A 44 -8.64 3.18 -8.32
CA LEU A 44 -9.15 4.30 -9.10
C LEU A 44 -9.57 3.79 -10.48
N THR A 45 -10.86 3.62 -10.70
CA THR A 45 -11.39 3.19 -12.01
C THR A 45 -11.72 4.42 -12.83
N ASP A 46 -11.05 4.59 -13.97
CA ASP A 46 -11.32 5.67 -14.92
C ASP A 46 -12.77 5.60 -15.42
N ARG A 47 -13.43 6.75 -15.56
CA ARG A 47 -14.83 6.83 -15.97
C ARG A 47 -15.01 6.75 -17.48
N ALA A 48 -14.00 7.13 -18.26
CA ALA A 48 -13.99 7.05 -19.71
C ALA A 48 -13.48 5.68 -20.19
N ASP A 49 -12.60 5.02 -19.41
CA ASP A 49 -12.06 3.70 -19.71
C ASP A 49 -12.07 2.78 -18.47
N LEU A 50 -13.12 1.96 -18.34
CA LEU A 50 -13.31 1.10 -17.16
C LEU A 50 -12.19 0.05 -16.95
N GLU A 51 -11.36 -0.24 -17.97
CA GLU A 51 -10.20 -1.13 -17.87
C GLU A 51 -8.98 -0.43 -17.25
N CYS A 52 -8.93 0.90 -17.33
CA CYS A 52 -7.89 1.71 -16.69
C CYS A 52 -8.17 1.83 -15.18
N ILE A 53 -7.48 0.98 -14.41
CA ILE A 53 -7.60 0.94 -12.95
C ILE A 53 -6.26 1.28 -12.30
N GLY A 54 -6.13 2.44 -11.66
CA GLY A 54 -4.97 2.71 -10.81
C GLY A 54 -5.07 1.95 -9.50
N ILE A 55 -4.00 1.28 -9.09
CA ILE A 55 -3.96 0.54 -7.82
C ILE A 55 -2.85 1.06 -6.93
N GLY A 56 -3.17 1.25 -5.65
CA GLY A 56 -2.18 1.60 -4.64
C GLY A 56 -2.43 0.88 -3.31
N GLU A 57 -1.35 0.65 -2.57
CA GLU A 57 -1.34 -0.17 -1.37
C GLU A 57 -1.24 0.68 -0.10
N CYS A 58 -2.20 0.52 0.81
CA CYS A 58 -2.13 1.04 2.17
C CYS A 58 -1.84 -0.12 3.12
N ALA A 59 -0.64 -0.13 3.70
CA ALA A 59 -0.14 -1.26 4.48
C ALA A 59 0.35 -0.88 5.88
N PRO A 60 -0.50 -0.31 6.77
CA PRO A 60 -0.09 0.02 8.13
C PRO A 60 0.44 -1.23 8.86
N TRP A 61 1.48 -1.04 9.64
CA TRP A 61 2.18 -2.09 10.36
C TRP A 61 1.82 -2.06 11.84
N LYS A 62 1.25 -3.15 12.33
CA LYS A 62 0.78 -3.24 13.70
C LYS A 62 1.89 -2.99 14.71
N GLY A 63 1.67 -2.04 15.62
CA GLY A 63 2.59 -1.60 16.67
C GLY A 63 3.83 -0.86 16.16
N LEU A 64 3.85 -0.41 14.90
CA LEU A 64 4.98 0.31 14.32
C LEU A 64 4.57 1.54 13.52
N SER A 65 3.54 1.43 12.69
CA SER A 65 3.08 2.56 11.89
C SER A 65 2.37 3.60 12.76
N LEU A 66 2.55 4.88 12.42
CA LEU A 66 1.83 6.00 13.03
C LEU A 66 0.30 5.82 12.95
N ASP A 67 -0.15 5.24 11.85
CA ASP A 67 -1.55 5.00 11.52
C ASP A 67 -2.02 3.56 11.80
N ASP A 68 -1.29 2.81 12.64
CA ASP A 68 -1.84 1.61 13.29
C ASP A 68 -2.88 2.01 14.34
N ARG A 69 -4.06 2.41 13.86
CA ARG A 69 -5.15 2.95 14.67
C ARG A 69 -6.44 2.19 14.43
N PRO A 70 -7.32 2.05 15.45
CA PRO A 70 -8.62 1.41 15.28
C PRO A 70 -9.51 2.09 14.22
N ASP A 71 -9.33 3.39 13.99
CA ASP A 71 -10.11 4.17 13.02
C ASP A 71 -9.51 4.17 11.60
N PHE A 72 -8.42 3.46 11.34
CA PHE A 72 -7.74 3.46 10.03
C PHE A 72 -8.71 3.16 8.87
N GLU A 73 -9.48 2.09 8.97
CA GLU A 73 -10.39 1.66 7.91
C GLU A 73 -11.57 2.63 7.72
N VAL A 74 -12.02 3.27 8.80
CA VAL A 74 -13.05 4.33 8.75
C VAL A 74 -12.52 5.55 7.98
N GLN A 75 -11.27 5.94 8.22
CA GLN A 75 -10.65 7.07 7.54
C GLN A 75 -10.38 6.76 6.07
N LEU A 76 -9.97 5.53 5.75
CA LEU A 76 -9.83 5.09 4.37
C LEU A 76 -11.17 5.15 3.61
N ALA A 77 -12.26 4.69 4.23
CA ALA A 77 -13.59 4.79 3.65
C ALA A 77 -14.02 6.26 3.44
N ARG A 78 -13.72 7.13 4.40
CA ARG A 78 -13.98 8.57 4.32
C ARG A 78 -13.23 9.22 3.14
N VAL A 79 -11.95 8.88 2.96
CA VAL A 79 -11.14 9.36 1.83
C VAL A 79 -11.75 8.95 0.50
N CYS A 80 -12.12 7.68 0.35
CA CYS A 80 -12.80 7.20 -0.87
C CYS A 80 -14.11 7.96 -1.12
N GLN A 81 -14.89 8.22 -0.08
CA GLN A 81 -16.15 8.97 -0.19
C GLN A 81 -15.91 10.43 -0.59
N GLN A 82 -14.91 11.10 -0.01
CA GLN A 82 -14.57 12.49 -0.34
C GLN A 82 -14.14 12.63 -1.81
N LEU A 83 -13.26 11.74 -2.28
CA LEU A 83 -12.83 11.71 -3.68
C LEU A 83 -14.00 11.47 -4.64
N ASN A 84 -14.86 10.49 -4.35
CA ASN A 84 -16.06 10.23 -5.15
C ASN A 84 -17.05 11.40 -5.17
N ARG A 85 -17.02 12.28 -4.16
CA ARG A 85 -17.82 13.51 -4.09
C ARG A 85 -17.21 14.70 -4.85
N GLY A 86 -16.05 14.51 -5.47
CA GLY A 86 -15.35 15.54 -6.24
C GLY A 86 -14.28 16.31 -5.44
N GLN A 87 -13.97 15.90 -4.20
CA GLN A 87 -12.91 16.56 -3.45
C GLN A 87 -11.54 16.24 -4.08
N ALA A 88 -10.73 17.27 -4.34
CA ALA A 88 -9.41 17.10 -4.93
C ALA A 88 -8.48 16.30 -3.98
N PRO A 89 -7.68 15.33 -4.48
CA PRO A 89 -6.74 14.56 -3.65
C PRO A 89 -5.84 15.41 -2.77
N GLU A 90 -5.35 16.52 -3.29
CA GLU A 90 -4.40 17.44 -2.63
C GLU A 90 -5.03 18.19 -1.44
N SER A 91 -6.36 18.20 -1.34
CA SER A 91 -7.10 18.83 -0.24
C SER A 91 -7.40 17.88 0.92
N LEU A 92 -7.02 16.61 0.83
CA LEU A 92 -7.26 15.62 1.88
C LEU A 92 -6.22 15.78 3.00
N ALA A 93 -6.68 15.83 4.25
CA ALA A 93 -5.81 15.87 5.42
C ALA A 93 -5.36 14.45 5.79
N LEU A 94 -4.20 14.03 5.26
CA LEU A 94 -3.67 12.66 5.41
C LEU A 94 -2.37 12.57 6.23
N SER A 95 -1.94 13.66 6.87
CA SER A 95 -0.68 13.69 7.65
C SER A 95 -0.60 12.60 8.73
N ASP A 96 -1.74 12.29 9.35
CA ASP A 96 -1.85 11.28 10.41
C ASP A 96 -2.09 9.86 9.87
N PHE A 97 -2.24 9.72 8.55
CA PHE A 97 -2.53 8.46 7.84
C PHE A 97 -1.57 8.25 6.67
N PRO A 98 -0.23 8.18 6.92
CA PRO A 98 0.77 8.08 5.86
C PRO A 98 0.59 6.86 4.94
N ALA A 99 0.05 5.73 5.41
CA ALA A 99 -0.23 4.58 4.56
C ALA A 99 -1.39 4.86 3.60
N ILE A 100 -2.39 5.66 4.01
CA ILE A 100 -3.48 6.09 3.10
C ILE A 100 -2.94 7.09 2.08
N ALA A 101 -2.14 8.07 2.53
CA ALA A 101 -1.50 9.04 1.63
C ALA A 101 -0.67 8.32 0.55
N PHE A 102 0.22 7.43 0.98
CA PHE A 102 1.07 6.65 0.08
C PHE A 102 0.27 5.76 -0.88
N GLY A 103 -0.74 5.04 -0.37
CA GLY A 103 -1.61 4.23 -1.21
C GLY A 103 -2.40 5.05 -2.23
N LEU A 104 -2.85 6.25 -1.87
CA LEU A 104 -3.53 7.15 -2.81
C LEU A 104 -2.57 7.67 -3.88
N GLU A 105 -1.36 8.10 -3.51
CA GLU A 105 -0.34 8.56 -4.45
C GLU A 105 0.06 7.46 -5.45
N MET A 106 0.26 6.23 -4.96
CA MET A 106 0.50 5.06 -5.83
C MET A 106 -0.65 4.85 -6.82
N ALA A 107 -1.89 4.87 -6.33
CA ALA A 107 -3.06 4.63 -7.18
C ALA A 107 -3.22 5.72 -8.25
N LEU A 108 -3.00 7.00 -7.88
CA LEU A 108 -3.01 8.13 -8.80
C LEU A 108 -1.91 8.01 -9.86
N LEU A 109 -0.70 7.64 -9.45
CA LEU A 109 0.44 7.47 -10.35
C LEU A 109 0.20 6.31 -11.33
N ASP A 110 -0.32 5.17 -10.85
CA ASP A 110 -0.68 4.04 -11.70
C ASP A 110 -1.82 4.38 -12.67
N TRP A 111 -2.87 5.05 -12.20
CA TRP A 111 -3.99 5.50 -13.03
C TRP A 111 -3.51 6.46 -14.14
N ARG A 112 -2.67 7.46 -13.80
CA ARG A 112 -2.04 8.36 -14.79
C ARG A 112 -1.16 7.62 -15.79
N GLY A 113 -0.56 6.50 -15.38
CA GLY A 113 0.21 5.60 -16.24
C GLY A 113 -0.63 4.65 -17.10
N GLY A 114 -1.96 4.77 -17.05
CA GLY A 114 -2.91 3.92 -17.79
C GLY A 114 -3.21 2.59 -17.09
N GLY A 115 -3.04 2.51 -15.76
CA GLY A 115 -3.30 1.31 -14.99
C GLY A 115 -2.44 0.13 -15.46
N LYS A 116 -1.11 0.27 -15.40
CA LYS A 116 -0.17 -0.76 -15.89
C LYS A 116 0.56 -1.49 -14.77
N ARG A 117 0.28 -1.12 -13.52
CA ARG A 117 0.90 -1.65 -12.29
C ARG A 117 2.42 -1.44 -12.34
N ARG A 118 2.83 -0.34 -12.98
CA ARG A 118 4.20 0.10 -13.17
C ARG A 118 4.26 1.60 -12.88
N LEU A 119 4.66 1.94 -11.65
CA LEU A 119 4.69 3.32 -11.16
C LEU A 119 5.79 4.16 -11.82
N PHE A 120 6.94 3.56 -12.06
CA PHE A 120 8.08 4.20 -12.70
C PHE A 120 8.61 3.27 -13.79
N GLU A 121 9.00 3.82 -14.93
CA GLU A 121 9.67 3.07 -15.98
C GLU A 121 11.19 3.29 -15.91
N ASN A 122 11.90 2.25 -15.48
CA ASN A 122 13.35 2.20 -15.41
C ASN A 122 13.85 0.76 -15.59
N ASP A 123 15.16 0.55 -15.61
CA ASP A 123 15.74 -0.78 -15.84
C ASP A 123 15.31 -1.81 -14.78
N PHE A 124 15.06 -1.41 -13.54
CA PHE A 124 14.57 -2.32 -12.50
C PHE A 124 13.12 -2.75 -12.78
N SER A 125 12.21 -1.79 -13.03
CA SER A 125 10.81 -2.09 -13.31
C SER A 125 10.59 -2.82 -14.64
N LEU A 126 11.57 -2.73 -15.56
CA LEU A 126 11.59 -3.44 -16.84
C LEU A 126 12.28 -4.82 -16.75
N GLY A 127 12.78 -5.22 -15.58
CA GLY A 127 13.49 -6.49 -15.39
C GLY A 127 14.88 -6.55 -16.05
N LYS A 128 15.40 -5.41 -16.52
CA LYS A 128 16.74 -5.30 -17.14
C LYS A 128 17.86 -5.21 -16.11
N ARG A 129 17.53 -4.79 -14.88
CA ARG A 129 18.47 -4.66 -13.76
C ARG A 129 17.87 -5.24 -12.49
N SER A 130 18.66 -6.01 -11.75
CA SER A 130 18.31 -6.43 -10.39
C SER A 130 18.70 -5.36 -9.36
N LEU A 131 17.96 -5.32 -8.25
CA LEU A 131 18.36 -4.57 -7.06
C LEU A 131 18.76 -5.56 -5.97
N PRO A 132 19.99 -5.48 -5.41
CA PRO A 132 20.36 -6.32 -4.28
C PRO A 132 19.46 -6.01 -3.08
N THR A 133 19.13 -7.04 -2.30
CA THR A 133 18.29 -6.91 -1.10
C THR A 133 18.95 -7.60 0.08
N HIS A 134 18.59 -7.18 1.29
CA HIS A 134 19.10 -7.79 2.51
C HIS A 134 18.38 -9.10 2.84
N GLY A 135 19.14 -10.09 3.33
CA GLY A 135 18.59 -11.35 3.82
C GLY A 135 18.10 -11.21 5.25
N LEU A 136 16.82 -10.89 5.46
CA LEU A 136 16.26 -10.74 6.81
C LEU A 136 16.39 -12.03 7.63
N ILE A 137 16.99 -11.91 8.81
CA ILE A 137 17.04 -12.96 9.85
C ILE A 137 16.00 -12.61 10.91
N TRP A 138 15.04 -13.50 11.13
CA TRP A 138 13.99 -13.29 12.13
C TRP A 138 14.51 -13.60 13.53
N MET A 139 14.05 -12.81 14.50
CA MET A 139 14.35 -13.02 15.91
C MET A 139 13.86 -14.40 16.37
N GLY A 140 14.69 -15.06 17.17
CA GLY A 140 14.48 -16.39 17.71
C GLY A 140 15.65 -16.78 18.63
N ASN A 141 15.76 -18.05 19.00
CA ASN A 141 16.94 -18.54 19.71
C ASN A 141 18.19 -18.55 18.81
N SER A 142 19.37 -18.64 19.42
CA SER A 142 20.66 -18.60 18.72
C SER A 142 20.83 -19.68 17.65
N SER A 143 20.34 -20.91 17.91
CA SER A 143 20.43 -22.01 16.94
C SER A 143 19.56 -21.77 15.69
N ASN A 144 18.35 -21.22 15.86
CA ASN A 144 17.47 -20.84 14.75
C ASN A 144 18.04 -19.67 13.95
N ALA A 145 18.64 -18.68 14.63
CA ALA A 145 19.30 -17.56 13.96
C ALA A 145 20.47 -18.05 13.10
N LEU A 146 21.33 -18.91 13.64
CA LEU A 146 22.45 -19.50 12.91
C LEU A 146 22.00 -20.30 11.69
N GLN A 147 20.95 -21.13 11.84
CA GLN A 147 20.39 -21.89 10.71
C GLN A 147 19.82 -20.96 9.62
N GLN A 148 19.19 -19.85 9.99
CA GLN A 148 18.71 -18.86 9.02
C GLN A 148 19.88 -18.19 8.28
N VAL A 149 20.95 -17.83 8.99
CA VAL A 149 22.16 -17.25 8.40
C VAL A 149 22.79 -18.22 7.40
N GLN A 150 23.02 -19.47 7.79
CA GLN A 150 23.59 -20.50 6.90
C GLN A 150 22.77 -20.65 5.61
N ARG A 151 21.44 -20.76 5.72
CA ARG A 151 20.53 -20.83 4.56
C ARG A 151 20.59 -19.57 3.69
N LYS A 152 20.81 -18.39 4.28
CA LYS A 152 20.93 -17.14 3.50
C LYS A 152 22.24 -17.08 2.74
N VAL A 153 23.35 -17.52 3.34
CA VAL A 153 24.63 -17.64 2.64
C VAL A 153 24.52 -18.66 1.49
N GLU A 154 23.89 -19.82 1.71
CA GLU A 154 23.60 -20.81 0.66
C GLU A 154 22.74 -20.24 -0.49
N GLN A 155 21.86 -19.28 -0.19
CA GLN A 155 21.03 -18.57 -1.18
C GLN A 155 21.80 -17.45 -1.93
N GLY A 156 23.08 -17.23 -1.61
CA GLY A 156 23.92 -16.21 -2.25
C GLY A 156 23.83 -14.81 -1.64
N PHE A 157 23.29 -14.66 -0.43
CA PHE A 157 23.40 -13.39 0.30
C PHE A 157 24.83 -13.25 0.86
N THR A 158 25.44 -12.09 0.64
CA THR A 158 26.81 -11.73 1.07
C THR A 158 26.81 -10.64 2.12
#